data_AF-A0A842NB02-F1
#
_entry.id   AF-A0A842NB02-F1
#
_cell.length_a   1.000
_cell.length_b   1.000
_cell.length_c   1.000
_cell.angle_alpha   90.00
_cell.angle_beta   90.00
_cell.angle_gamma   90.00
#
_symmetry.space_group_name_H-M   'P 1'
#
loop_
_entity.id
_entity.type
_entity.pdbx_description
1 polymer ?
#
loop_
_entity_poly.entity_id
_entity_poly.type
_entity_poly.pdbx_seq_one_letter_code
_entity_poly.pdbx_strand_id
1 'polypeptide(L)'
;MSLPEELRALYTKQKYGLVGDHSAVKTCHWQSRSLNTKGQENCYKQRFYGIPTHRCLQMTPSVGHCTQSCLFCWRTTPETLGVGWEQTQPIMNPEAPDSIIEGCIEAHRKQMSGFGGNPNVDREMWKEACDPIHVAISLEGEPTLYSRIGELV
;
A
#
# COMPACT_ATOMS: atom_id res chain seq x y z
N MET A 1 -13.88 14.69 0.49
CA MET A 1 -13.87 14.66 -1.00
C MET A 1 -13.06 13.45 -1.41
N SER A 2 -13.47 12.76 -2.46
CA SER A 2 -12.69 11.66 -3.05
C SER A 2 -11.42 12.21 -3.73
N LEU A 3 -10.39 11.37 -3.85
CA LEU A 3 -9.16 11.72 -4.57
C LEU A 3 -9.45 12.28 -5.99
N PRO A 4 -8.83 13.40 -6.39
CA PRO A 4 -8.94 13.94 -7.75
C PRO A 4 -8.53 12.91 -8.81
N GLU A 5 -9.17 12.94 -9.98
CA GLU A 5 -8.97 11.92 -11.01
C GLU A 5 -7.53 11.92 -11.55
N GLU A 6 -6.87 13.08 -11.60
CA GLU A 6 -5.46 13.22 -11.97
C GLU A 6 -4.55 12.45 -11.00
N LEU A 7 -4.84 12.53 -9.70
CA LEU A 7 -4.12 11.77 -8.67
C LEU A 7 -4.41 10.27 -8.80
N ARG A 8 -5.67 9.88 -9.01
CA ARG A 8 -6.05 8.47 -9.19
C ARG A 8 -5.37 7.84 -10.40
N ALA A 9 -5.32 8.55 -11.52
CA ALA A 9 -4.63 8.13 -12.74
C ALA A 9 -3.12 7.96 -12.50
N LEU A 10 -2.51 8.89 -11.77
CA LEU A 10 -1.09 8.81 -11.43
C LEU A 10 -0.77 7.64 -10.50
N TYR A 11 -1.55 7.44 -9.44
CA TYR A 11 -1.38 6.32 -8.52
C TYR A 11 -1.51 4.97 -9.26
N THR A 12 -2.48 4.87 -10.18
CA THR A 12 -2.66 3.70 -11.04
C THR A 12 -1.43 3.45 -11.92
N LYS A 13 -0.87 4.50 -12.54
CA LYS A 13 0.38 4.42 -13.32
C LYS A 13 1.56 3.94 -12.47
N GLN A 14 1.62 4.38 -11.21
CA GLN A 14 2.63 3.97 -10.22
C GLN A 14 2.34 2.61 -9.55
N LYS A 15 1.33 1.87 -10.05
CA LYS A 15 0.96 0.52 -9.62
C LYS A 15 0.38 0.44 -8.20
N TYR A 16 -0.20 1.52 -7.69
CA TYR A 16 -1.04 1.45 -6.50
C TYR A 16 -2.34 0.72 -6.84
N GLY A 17 -2.81 -0.15 -5.94
CA GLY A 17 -4.16 -0.67 -5.93
C GLY A 17 -5.00 0.20 -5.02
N LEU A 18 -5.76 1.14 -5.60
CA LEU A 18 -6.67 1.99 -4.84
C LEU A 18 -7.81 1.12 -4.26
N VAL A 19 -8.14 1.39 -3.01
CA VAL A 19 -9.21 0.73 -2.25
C VAL A 19 -10.12 1.84 -1.74
N GLY A 20 -11.37 1.83 -2.20
CA GLY A 20 -12.29 2.91 -1.94
C GLY A 20 -11.80 4.26 -2.47
N ASP A 21 -12.11 5.31 -1.72
CA ASP A 21 -11.80 6.70 -2.09
C ASP A 21 -10.51 7.25 -1.47
N HIS A 22 -9.97 6.57 -0.45
CA HIS A 22 -8.89 7.12 0.38
C HIS A 22 -7.87 6.08 0.88
N SER A 23 -8.02 4.80 0.51
CA SER A 23 -7.07 3.75 0.90
C SER A 23 -6.32 3.20 -0.32
N ALA A 24 -5.15 2.60 -0.09
CA ALA A 24 -4.38 1.99 -1.17
C ALA A 24 -3.42 0.91 -0.68
N VAL A 25 -3.11 -0.03 -1.57
CA VAL A 25 -2.06 -1.04 -1.39
C VAL A 25 -1.02 -0.96 -2.50
N LYS A 26 0.20 -1.39 -2.21
CA LYS A 26 1.25 -1.52 -3.23
C LYS A 26 2.23 -2.61 -2.85
N THR A 27 2.56 -3.49 -3.80
CA THR A 27 3.63 -4.46 -3.65
C THR A 27 4.93 -3.75 -3.28
N CYS A 28 5.47 -4.08 -2.12
CA CYS A 28 6.73 -3.54 -1.67
C CYS A 28 7.86 -3.99 -2.60
N HIS A 29 8.83 -3.11 -2.83
CA HIS A 29 10.04 -3.43 -3.60
C HIS A 29 10.68 -4.75 -3.10
N TRP A 30 10.86 -4.88 -1.79
CA TRP A 30 11.47 -6.05 -1.18
C TRP A 30 10.61 -7.31 -1.26
N GLN A 31 9.28 -7.19 -1.24
CA GLN A 31 8.39 -8.33 -1.43
C GLN A 31 8.56 -8.91 -2.85
N SER A 32 8.62 -8.04 -3.86
CA SER A 32 8.91 -8.45 -5.24
C SER A 32 10.30 -9.08 -5.39
N ARG A 33 11.33 -8.49 -4.78
CA ARG A 33 12.70 -9.07 -4.78
C ARG A 33 12.74 -10.43 -4.10
N SER A 34 12.10 -10.56 -2.94
CA SER A 34 12.03 -11.82 -2.19
C SER A 34 11.36 -12.93 -3.02
N LEU A 35 10.22 -12.65 -3.66
CA LEU A 35 9.55 -13.61 -4.54
C LEU A 35 10.41 -14.01 -5.75
N ASN A 36 10.99 -13.05 -6.46
CA ASN A 36 11.78 -13.32 -7.68
C ASN A 36 13.12 -14.01 -7.41
N THR A 37 13.63 -13.91 -6.18
CA THR A 37 14.90 -14.52 -5.77
C THR A 37 14.71 -15.75 -4.88
N LYS A 38 13.48 -16.25 -4.75
CA LYS A 38 13.15 -17.42 -3.91
C LYS A 38 13.62 -17.25 -2.46
N GLY A 39 13.45 -16.04 -1.93
CA GLY A 39 13.80 -15.68 -0.56
C GLY A 39 15.29 -15.44 -0.32
N GLN A 40 16.14 -15.39 -1.35
CA GLN A 40 17.56 -15.03 -1.18
C GLN A 40 17.74 -13.56 -0.80
N GLU A 41 16.90 -12.67 -1.34
CA GLU A 41 16.89 -11.25 -0.98
C GLU A 41 15.66 -10.88 -0.17
N ASN A 42 15.87 -10.22 0.98
CA ASN A 42 14.81 -9.90 1.91
C ASN A 42 15.00 -8.48 2.47
N CYS A 43 13.93 -7.89 2.98
CA CYS A 43 14.04 -6.60 3.64
C CYS A 43 14.74 -6.74 4.99
N TYR A 44 15.25 -5.63 5.51
CA TYR A 44 15.90 -5.61 6.82
C TYR A 44 14.98 -6.09 7.96
N LYS A 45 13.64 -5.94 7.84
CA LYS A 45 12.68 -6.36 8.87
C LYS A 45 12.69 -7.86 9.09
N GLN A 46 12.99 -8.65 8.06
CA GLN A 46 13.15 -10.10 8.21
C GLN A 46 14.37 -10.43 9.05
N ARG A 47 15.48 -9.72 8.84
CA ARG A 47 16.71 -9.93 9.59
C ARG A 47 16.60 -9.46 11.04
N PHE A 48 15.99 -8.30 11.27
CA PHE A 48 15.96 -7.69 12.61
C PHE A 48 14.80 -8.17 13.47
N TYR A 49 13.65 -8.47 12.86
CA TYR A 49 12.40 -8.74 13.59
C TYR A 49 11.76 -10.08 13.23
N GLY A 50 12.36 -10.87 12.33
CA GLY A 50 11.81 -12.15 11.90
C GLY A 50 10.56 -12.04 11.02
N ILE A 51 10.21 -10.85 10.53
CA ILE A 51 9.05 -10.61 9.67
C ILE A 51 9.31 -11.20 8.27
N PRO A 52 8.62 -12.25 7.80
CA PRO A 52 8.76 -12.78 6.45
C PRO A 52 8.42 -11.72 5.41
N THR A 53 9.41 -11.34 4.60
CA THR A 53 9.31 -10.23 3.63
C THR A 53 8.19 -10.47 2.61
N HIS A 54 8.02 -11.71 2.15
CA HIS A 54 7.05 -12.06 1.12
C HIS A 54 5.60 -12.08 1.62
N ARG A 55 5.37 -12.19 2.94
CA ARG A 55 4.04 -12.21 3.58
C ARG A 55 3.64 -10.86 4.21
N CYS A 56 4.25 -9.78 3.77
CA CYS A 56 3.92 -8.42 4.20
C CYS A 56 2.98 -7.76 3.18
N LEU A 57 1.86 -7.23 3.63
CA LEU A 57 0.95 -6.37 2.86
C LEU A 57 1.26 -4.92 3.22
N GLN A 58 1.72 -4.12 2.25
CA GLN A 58 1.95 -2.68 2.44
C GLN A 58 0.72 -1.88 1.99
N MET A 59 0.18 -1.06 2.89
CA MET A 59 -1.02 -0.26 2.66
C MET A 59 -0.98 1.11 3.32
N THR A 60 -1.98 1.93 3.01
CA THR A 60 -2.32 3.16 3.73
C THR A 60 -3.85 3.37 3.71
N PRO A 61 -4.47 3.87 4.79
CA PRO A 61 -5.87 4.28 4.82
C PRO A 61 -6.07 5.77 4.46
N SER A 62 -5.02 6.48 4.04
CA SER A 62 -5.04 7.93 3.86
C SER A 62 -4.22 8.39 2.64
N VAL A 63 -4.31 7.67 1.52
CA VAL A 63 -3.57 8.01 0.30
C VAL A 63 -3.93 9.41 -0.19
N GLY A 64 -2.91 10.21 -0.51
CA GLY A 64 -3.04 11.61 -0.94
C GLY A 64 -3.35 12.61 0.16
N HIS A 65 -3.39 12.18 1.43
CA HIS A 65 -3.58 13.03 2.61
C HIS A 65 -2.35 13.01 3.51
N CYS A 66 -1.77 14.18 3.77
CA CYS A 66 -0.63 14.34 4.68
C CYS A 66 -0.52 15.79 5.14
N THR A 67 -0.14 16.01 6.40
CA THR A 67 0.07 17.32 6.99
C THR A 67 1.47 17.90 6.74
N GLN A 68 2.36 17.12 6.10
CA GLN A 68 3.76 17.48 5.88
C GLN A 68 4.12 17.52 4.40
N SER A 69 5.07 18.40 4.04
CA SER A 69 5.62 18.53 2.68
C SER A 69 7.11 18.27 2.67
N CYS A 70 7.49 17.07 3.10
CA CYS A 70 8.89 16.66 3.25
C CYS A 70 9.61 16.60 1.89
N LEU A 71 10.83 17.15 1.83
CA LEU A 71 11.66 17.18 0.61
C LEU A 71 11.95 15.80 0.01
N PHE A 72 11.97 14.76 0.84
CA PHE A 72 12.28 13.39 0.44
C PHE A 72 11.04 12.53 0.19
N CYS A 73 9.82 13.06 0.42
CA CYS A 73 8.62 12.27 0.24
C CYS A 73 8.35 12.10 -1.26
N TRP A 74 8.33 10.86 -1.73
CA TRP A 74 8.14 10.51 -3.14
C TRP A 74 6.69 10.69 -3.61
N ARG A 75 5.82 11.22 -2.74
CA ARG A 75 4.41 11.46 -3.03
C ARG A 75 4.27 12.63 -4.00
N THR A 76 3.24 12.57 -4.82
CA THR A 76 2.90 13.68 -5.69
C THR A 76 2.02 14.67 -4.92
N THR A 77 2.41 15.94 -4.97
CA THR A 77 1.66 17.01 -4.31
C THR A 77 0.71 17.70 -5.28
N PRO A 78 -0.33 18.41 -4.80
CA PRO A 78 -1.28 19.10 -5.64
C PRO A 78 -0.60 20.19 -6.47
N GLU A 79 0.41 20.85 -5.90
CA GLU A 79 1.23 21.85 -6.58
C GLU A 79 2.01 21.24 -7.75
N THR A 80 2.48 19.99 -7.60
CA THR A 80 3.20 19.27 -8.65
C THR A 80 2.28 18.94 -9.85
N LEU A 81 0.99 18.74 -9.60
CA LEU A 81 0.00 18.41 -10.63
C LEU A 81 -0.83 19.60 -11.10
N GLY A 82 -0.72 20.76 -10.45
CA GLY A 82 -1.56 21.92 -10.72
C GLY A 82 -3.04 21.69 -10.38
N VAL A 83 -3.34 20.80 -9.42
CA VAL A 83 -4.71 20.47 -9.00
C VAL A 83 -5.04 21.10 -7.66
N GLY A 84 -6.26 21.62 -7.50
CA GLY A 84 -6.75 22.12 -6.22
C GLY A 84 -7.24 20.98 -5.33
N TRP A 85 -6.42 20.55 -4.36
CA TRP A 85 -6.73 19.44 -3.47
C TRP A 85 -6.26 19.72 -2.06
N GLU A 86 -7.18 19.60 -1.09
CA GLU A 86 -6.89 19.86 0.32
C GLU A 86 -6.35 18.59 1.00
N GLN A 87 -5.02 18.53 1.16
CA GLN A 87 -4.31 17.33 1.65
C GLN A 87 -4.21 17.22 3.16
N THR A 88 -4.38 18.33 3.88
CA THR A 88 -4.02 18.41 5.30
C THR A 88 -5.16 18.07 6.23
N GLN A 89 -6.38 18.03 5.69
CA GLN A 89 -7.60 17.78 6.47
C GLN A 89 -7.82 16.27 6.70
N PRO A 90 -8.47 15.90 7.81
CA PRO A 90 -8.93 14.54 8.03
C PRO A 90 -9.81 14.04 6.89
N ILE A 91 -9.85 12.72 6.71
CA ILE A 91 -10.70 12.08 5.73
C ILE A 91 -12.16 12.32 6.14
N MET A 92 -12.90 13.11 5.37
CA MET A 92 -14.26 13.53 5.74
C MET A 92 -15.27 12.37 5.75
N ASN A 93 -15.14 11.42 4.81
CA ASN A 93 -16.02 10.26 4.68
C ASN A 93 -15.18 8.98 4.79
N PRO A 94 -14.72 8.62 5.99
CA PRO A 94 -13.88 7.43 6.17
C PRO A 94 -14.72 6.16 6.00
N GLU A 95 -14.26 5.26 5.14
CA GLU A 95 -14.81 3.91 5.02
C GLU A 95 -14.65 3.12 6.33
N ALA A 96 -15.47 2.10 6.50
CA ALA A 96 -15.36 1.22 7.66
C ALA A 96 -14.06 0.40 7.63
N PRO A 97 -13.41 0.15 8.79
CA PRO A 97 -12.19 -0.63 8.87
C PRO A 97 -12.28 -1.99 8.17
N ASP A 98 -13.38 -2.73 8.37
CA ASP A 98 -13.61 -4.03 7.75
C ASP A 98 -13.58 -3.95 6.21
N SER A 99 -14.25 -2.94 5.63
CA SER A 99 -14.26 -2.72 4.18
C SER A 99 -12.86 -2.38 3.65
N ILE A 100 -12.07 -1.59 4.40
CA ILE A 100 -10.69 -1.27 4.04
C ILE A 100 -9.83 -2.54 4.09
N ILE A 101 -9.97 -3.36 5.13
CA ILE A 101 -9.22 -4.61 5.30
C ILE A 101 -9.51 -5.57 4.16
N GLU A 102 -10.79 -5.85 3.89
CA GLU A 102 -11.22 -6.74 2.81
C GLU A 102 -10.71 -6.25 1.45
N GLY A 103 -10.91 -4.97 1.15
CA GLY A 103 -10.45 -4.37 -0.10
C GLY A 103 -8.93 -4.37 -0.24
N CYS A 104 -8.18 -4.15 0.85
CA CYS A 104 -6.72 -4.22 0.83
C CYS A 104 -6.22 -5.65 0.60
N ILE A 105 -6.82 -6.65 1.24
CA ILE A 105 -6.48 -8.07 1.02
C ILE A 105 -6.77 -8.47 -0.43
N GLU A 106 -7.92 -8.09 -0.99
CA GLU A 106 -8.26 -8.37 -2.37
C GLU A 106 -7.28 -7.69 -3.35
N ALA A 107 -7.01 -6.39 -3.14
CA ALA A 107 -6.09 -5.64 -3.99
C ALA A 107 -4.65 -6.17 -3.91
N HIS A 108 -4.21 -6.62 -2.72
CA HIS A 108 -2.92 -7.29 -2.54
C HIS A 108 -2.86 -8.61 -3.31
N ARG A 109 -3.88 -9.47 -3.19
CA ARG A 109 -3.97 -10.73 -3.94
C ARG A 109 -3.96 -10.48 -5.45
N LYS A 110 -4.66 -9.44 -5.91
CA LYS A 110 -4.63 -9.02 -7.31
C LYS A 110 -3.23 -8.64 -7.75
N GLN A 111 -2.46 -7.91 -6.93
CA GLN A 111 -1.05 -7.60 -7.23
C GLN A 111 -0.16 -8.84 -7.21
N MET A 112 -0.42 -9.80 -6.31
CA MET A 112 0.31 -11.07 -6.25
C MET A 112 0.02 -11.99 -7.44
N SER A 113 -1.15 -11.86 -8.09
CA SER A 113 -1.49 -12.67 -9.27
C SER A 113 -0.47 -12.57 -10.40
N GLY A 114 0.22 -11.43 -10.53
CA GLY A 114 1.27 -11.22 -11.53
C GLY A 114 2.53 -12.08 -11.33
N PHE A 115 2.70 -12.69 -10.17
CA PHE A 115 3.85 -13.55 -9.85
C PHE A 115 3.55 -15.04 -10.06
N GLY A 116 2.29 -15.46 -10.03
CA GLY A 116 1.92 -16.89 -10.01
C GLY A 116 2.28 -17.68 -11.28
N GLY A 117 2.47 -17.00 -12.41
CA GLY A 117 2.92 -17.60 -13.68
C GLY A 117 4.42 -17.47 -13.93
N ASN A 118 5.19 -16.85 -13.02
CA ASN A 118 6.61 -16.58 -13.23
C ASN A 118 7.47 -17.79 -12.82
N PRO A 119 8.26 -18.39 -13.74
CA PRO A 119 9.08 -19.58 -13.44
C PRO A 119 10.19 -19.33 -12.41
N ASN A 120 10.54 -18.06 -12.16
CA ASN A 120 11.53 -17.70 -11.15
C ASN A 120 10.96 -17.65 -9.73
N VAL A 121 9.64 -17.66 -9.57
CA VAL A 121 8.97 -17.59 -8.27
C VAL A 121 8.66 -19.00 -7.78
N ASP A 122 9.00 -19.29 -6.52
CA ASP A 122 8.61 -20.54 -5.89
C ASP A 122 7.10 -20.59 -5.64
N ARG A 123 6.46 -21.72 -5.96
CA ARG A 123 5.00 -21.83 -5.93
C ARG A 123 4.43 -21.80 -4.52
N GLU A 124 5.10 -22.40 -3.53
CA GLU A 124 4.63 -22.37 -2.15
C GLU A 124 4.83 -20.99 -1.53
N MET A 125 5.98 -20.37 -1.80
CA MET A 125 6.26 -19.00 -1.38
C MET A 125 5.26 -17.99 -1.98
N TRP A 126 4.83 -18.18 -3.23
CA TRP A 126 3.78 -17.36 -3.83
C TRP A 126 2.42 -17.56 -3.14
N LYS A 127 2.02 -18.79 -2.82
CA LYS A 127 0.79 -19.05 -2.06
C LYS A 127 0.82 -18.35 -0.70
N GLU A 128 1.95 -18.41 0.01
CA GLU A 128 2.16 -17.70 1.27
C GLU A 128 2.06 -16.18 1.10
N ALA A 129 2.55 -15.62 -0.01
CA ALA A 129 2.45 -14.20 -0.29
C ALA A 129 1.01 -13.73 -0.59
N CYS A 130 0.17 -14.61 -1.15
CA CYS A 130 -1.27 -14.38 -1.34
C CYS A 130 -2.06 -14.41 -0.02
N ASP A 131 -1.45 -14.91 1.07
CA ASP A 131 -1.99 -14.97 2.42
C ASP A 131 -1.05 -14.23 3.40
N PRO A 132 -1.03 -12.89 3.36
CA PRO A 132 -0.13 -12.10 4.20
C PRO A 132 -0.49 -12.21 5.68
N ILE A 133 0.52 -12.19 6.56
CA ILE A 133 0.37 -12.25 8.03
C ILE A 133 0.84 -10.98 8.73
N HIS A 134 1.43 -10.05 7.97
CA HIS A 134 1.86 -8.75 8.46
C HIS A 134 1.30 -7.65 7.57
N VAL A 135 0.87 -6.57 8.21
CA VAL A 135 0.38 -5.37 7.52
C VAL A 135 1.30 -4.20 7.88
N ALA A 136 1.82 -3.51 6.86
CA ALA A 136 2.60 -2.30 7.00
C ALA A 136 1.74 -1.10 6.58
N ILE A 137 1.15 -0.42 7.57
CA ILE A 137 0.39 0.82 7.41
C ILE A 137 1.38 1.99 7.26
N SER A 138 2.08 2.01 6.12
CA SER A 138 3.24 2.90 5.91
C SER A 138 3.56 3.09 4.42
N LEU A 139 2.54 3.09 3.56
CA LEU A 139 2.73 3.26 2.11
C LEU A 139 2.96 4.72 1.74
N GLU A 140 1.95 5.56 1.94
CA GLU A 140 1.93 6.97 1.58
C GLU A 140 0.91 7.70 2.46
N GLY A 141 1.06 9.02 2.61
CA GLY A 141 0.18 9.84 3.45
C GLY A 141 0.49 9.76 4.94
N GLU A 142 -0.37 10.37 5.75
CA GLU A 142 -0.36 10.33 7.21
C GLU A 142 -1.51 9.46 7.72
N PRO A 143 -1.26 8.19 8.12
CA PRO A 143 -2.31 7.25 8.51
C PRO A 143 -3.22 7.75 9.63
N THR A 144 -2.74 8.63 10.52
CA THR A 144 -3.54 9.19 11.61
C THR A 144 -4.62 10.17 11.15
N LEU A 145 -4.63 10.59 9.88
CA LEU A 145 -5.74 11.33 9.27
C LEU A 145 -6.98 10.47 8.99
N TYR A 146 -6.84 9.13 9.06
CA TYR A 146 -7.97 8.23 9.14
C TYR A 146 -8.46 8.13 10.58
N SER A 147 -9.66 8.67 10.85
CA SER A 147 -10.18 8.86 12.22
C SER A 147 -10.42 7.55 13.00
N ARG A 148 -10.54 6.42 12.31
CA ARG A 148 -10.81 5.10 12.91
C ARG A 148 -9.58 4.17 12.90
N ILE A 149 -8.37 4.74 12.86
CA ILE A 149 -7.11 3.97 12.81
C ILE A 149 -6.97 2.95 13.95
N GLY A 150 -7.50 3.25 15.15
CA GLY A 150 -7.48 2.32 16.27
C GLY A 150 -8.38 1.09 16.09
N GLU A 151 -9.44 1.20 15.28
CA GLU A 151 -10.31 0.05 14.94
C GLU A 151 -9.75 -0.77 13.77
N LEU A 152 -8.83 -0.18 12.98
CA LEU A 152 -8.18 -0.84 11.85
C LEU A 152 -7.04 -1.78 12.28
N VAL A 153 -6.47 -1.57 13.47
CA VAL A 153 -5.35 -2.34 14.05
C VAL A 153 -5.87 -3.50 14.89
#